data_AF-A0A0G1Q4W5-F1
#
_entry.id   AF-A0A0G1Q4W5-F1
#
_cell.length_a   1.000
_cell.length_b   1.000
_cell.length_c   1.000
_cell.angle_alpha   90.00
_cell.angle_beta   90.00
_cell.angle_gamma   90.00
#
_symmetry.space_group_name_H-M   'P 1'
#
loop_
_entity.id
_entity.type
_entity.pdbx_description
1 polymer ?
#
loop_
_entity_poly.entity_id
_entity_poly.type
_entity_poly.pdbx_seq_one_letter_code
_entity_poly.pdbx_strand_id
1 'polypeptide(L)'
;MTNSVLNVLKVFGLSGIAFAVGVSLTPILTHYLYKYKLWRKEVRQTAPDGRGTPIFAKLHEERETKVPRMGGILIWGVLLFLIYLVYFLSLTGSPFFVKLNFLSRSQTWLPLFTLVAA
;
A
#
# COMPACT_ATOMS: atom_id res chain seq x y z
N MET A 1 -23.08 -6.63 -23.36
CA MET A 1 -23.24 -6.84 -21.90
C MET A 1 -22.04 -7.55 -21.24
N THR A 2 -21.48 -8.60 -21.84
CA THR A 2 -20.36 -9.39 -21.25
C THR A 2 -19.10 -8.59 -20.91
N ASN A 3 -18.71 -7.63 -21.75
CA ASN A 3 -17.50 -6.81 -21.53
C ASN A 3 -17.57 -5.92 -20.28
N SER A 4 -18.75 -5.38 -19.97
CA SER A 4 -18.94 -4.51 -18.79
C SER A 4 -18.84 -5.33 -17.51
N VAL A 5 -19.46 -6.52 -17.48
CA VAL A 5 -19.37 -7.45 -16.34
C VAL A 5 -17.92 -7.86 -16.08
N LEU A 6 -17.17 -8.20 -17.14
CA LEU A 6 -15.74 -8.54 -17.00
C LEU A 6 -14.88 -7.37 -16.51
N ASN A 7 -15.20 -6.12 -16.89
CA ASN A 7 -14.49 -4.95 -16.36
C ASN A 7 -14.79 -4.73 -14.87
N VAL A 8 -16.05 -4.90 -14.45
CA VAL A 8 -16.44 -4.80 -13.04
C VAL A 8 -15.75 -5.91 -12.24
N LEU A 9 -15.79 -7.16 -12.73
CA LEU A 9 -15.12 -8.29 -12.10
C LEU A 9 -13.60 -8.06 -11.99
N LYS A 10 -12.98 -7.51 -13.03
CA LYS A 10 -11.56 -7.13 -13.00
C LYS A 10 -11.26 -6.17 -11.85
N VAL A 11 -12.02 -5.08 -11.75
CA VAL A 11 -11.76 -4.04 -10.75
C VAL A 11 -12.07 -4.52 -9.33
N PHE A 12 -13.26 -5.05 -9.09
CA PHE A 12 -13.68 -5.47 -7.75
C PHE A 12 -12.99 -6.77 -7.32
N GLY A 13 -12.81 -7.72 -8.24
CA GLY A 13 -12.10 -8.97 -7.96
C GLY A 13 -10.65 -8.72 -7.58
N LEU A 14 -9.92 -7.92 -8.36
CA LEU A 14 -8.53 -7.60 -8.05
C LEU A 14 -8.42 -6.70 -6.80
N SER A 15 -9.37 -5.80 -6.55
CA SER A 15 -9.45 -5.04 -5.29
C SER A 15 -9.65 -5.95 -4.08
N GLY A 16 -10.56 -6.93 -4.17
CA GLY A 16 -10.81 -7.90 -3.12
C GLY A 16 -9.61 -8.80 -2.84
N ILE A 17 -8.92 -9.25 -3.89
CA ILE A 17 -7.67 -10.01 -3.78
C ILE A 17 -6.58 -9.14 -3.12
N ALA A 18 -6.43 -7.89 -3.54
CA ALA A 18 -5.46 -6.96 -2.94
C ALA A 18 -5.72 -6.75 -1.44
N PHE A 19 -6.99 -6.58 -1.06
CA PHE A 19 -7.38 -6.47 0.34
C PHE A 19 -7.00 -7.73 1.13
N ALA A 20 -7.38 -8.91 0.62
CA ALA A 20 -7.09 -10.17 1.29
C ALA A 20 -5.57 -10.38 1.47
N VAL A 21 -4.78 -10.17 0.41
CA VAL A 21 -3.32 -10.28 0.44
C VAL A 21 -2.72 -9.26 1.43
N GLY A 22 -3.18 -8.02 1.42
CA GLY A 22 -2.71 -6.98 2.34
C GLY A 22 -2.98 -7.31 3.80
N VAL A 23 -4.17 -7.78 4.13
CA VAL A 23 -4.52 -8.24 5.49
C VAL A 23 -3.66 -9.44 5.88
N SER A 24 -3.49 -10.43 5.00
CA SER A 24 -2.66 -11.61 5.26
C SER A 24 -1.18 -11.27 5.48
N LEU A 25 -0.64 -10.24 4.82
CA LEU A 25 0.75 -9.79 4.99
C LEU A 25 0.95 -8.84 6.19
N THR A 26 -0.13 -8.29 6.76
CA THR A 26 -0.07 -7.39 7.92
C THR A 26 0.69 -7.97 9.12
N PRO A 27 0.47 -9.22 9.59
CA PRO A 27 1.22 -9.76 10.73
C PRO A 27 2.73 -9.86 10.45
N ILE A 28 3.12 -10.18 9.20
CA ILE A 28 4.52 -10.27 8.80
C ILE A 28 5.17 -8.89 8.85
N LEU A 29 4.54 -7.89 8.23
CA LEU A 29 5.08 -6.54 8.24
C LEU A 29 5.15 -5.99 9.67
N THR A 30 4.06 -6.07 10.43
CA THR A 30 4.01 -5.53 11.79
C THR A 30 5.05 -6.17 12.70
N HIS A 31 5.31 -7.48 12.59
CA HIS A 31 6.40 -8.15 13.32
C HIS A 31 7.74 -7.43 13.10
N TYR A 32 8.11 -7.14 11.84
CA TYR A 32 9.36 -6.44 11.54
C TYR A 32 9.34 -4.97 11.94
N LEU A 33 8.20 -4.28 11.78
CA LEU A 33 8.09 -2.89 12.23
C LEU A 33 8.28 -2.76 13.74
N TYR A 34 7.74 -3.72 14.51
CA TYR A 34 7.95 -3.77 15.96
C TYR A 34 9.39 -4.17 16.31
N LYS A 35 9.93 -5.20 15.66
CA LYS A 35 11.31 -5.67 15.89
C LYS A 35 12.35 -4.57 15.70
N TYR A 36 12.22 -3.77 14.64
CA TYR A 36 13.15 -2.69 14.32
C TYR A 36 12.71 -1.32 14.87
N LYS A 37 11.65 -1.29 15.69
CA LYS A 37 11.14 -0.08 16.34
C LYS A 37 10.84 1.05 15.34
N LEU A 38 10.22 0.74 14.20
CA LEU A 38 9.96 1.66 13.08
C LEU A 38 8.76 2.57 13.37
N TRP A 39 8.91 3.41 14.40
CA TRP A 39 7.98 4.43 14.87
C TRP A 39 8.71 5.74 15.15
N ARG A 40 7.98 6.77 15.61
CA ARG A 40 8.59 8.06 15.96
C ARG A 40 9.50 7.91 17.17
N LYS A 41 10.75 8.34 17.10
CA LYS A 41 11.66 8.25 18.25
C LYS A 41 11.38 9.30 19.32
N GLU A 42 10.90 10.47 18.90
CA GLU A 42 10.62 11.61 19.76
C GLU A 42 9.27 12.23 19.42
N VAL A 43 8.52 12.63 20.44
CA VAL A 43 7.24 13.31 20.28
C VAL A 43 7.46 14.68 19.65
N ARG A 44 6.44 15.19 18.97
CA ARG A 44 6.47 16.58 18.48
C ARG A 44 6.66 17.55 19.65
N GLN A 45 7.73 18.34 19.60
CA GLN A 45 8.04 19.38 20.59
C GLN A 45 7.67 20.80 20.14
N THR A 46 7.44 20.99 18.83
CA THR A 46 7.21 22.31 18.23
C THR A 46 5.93 22.33 17.42
N ALA A 47 5.11 23.35 17.66
CA ALA A 47 3.91 23.65 16.90
C ALA A 47 4.24 24.32 15.55
N PRO A 48 3.30 24.35 14.60
CA PRO A 48 3.50 25.02 13.30
C PRO A 48 3.85 26.51 13.40
N ASP A 49 3.50 27.15 14.51
CA ASP A 49 3.82 28.55 14.82
C ASP A 49 5.17 28.74 15.53
N GLY A 50 5.99 27.68 15.64
CA GLY A 50 7.31 27.71 16.25
C GLY A 50 7.32 27.61 17.78
N ARG A 51 6.16 27.57 18.45
CA ARG A 51 6.10 27.48 19.92
C ARG A 51 6.28 26.05 20.42
N GLY A 52 6.75 25.91 21.66
CA GLY A 52 6.86 24.62 22.34
C GLY A 52 5.49 23.98 22.63
N THR A 53 5.40 22.65 22.60
CA THR A 53 4.14 21.91 22.83
C THR A 53 4.18 20.98 24.06
N PRO A 54 4.42 21.49 25.28
CA PRO A 54 4.65 20.66 26.47
C PRO A 54 3.45 19.81 26.87
N ILE A 55 2.22 20.33 26.72
CA ILE A 55 1.00 19.58 27.03
C ILE A 55 0.77 18.46 26.01
N PHE A 56 0.94 18.77 24.72
CA PHE A 56 0.80 17.76 23.66
C PHE A 56 1.84 16.66 23.82
N ALA A 57 3.10 17.03 24.06
CA ALA A 57 4.20 16.10 24.29
C ALA A 57 3.87 15.16 25.45
N LYS A 58 3.46 15.71 26.61
CA LYS A 58 3.10 14.93 27.80
C LYS A 58 1.92 13.98 27.56
N LEU A 59 0.94 14.38 26.76
CA LEU A 59 -0.25 13.55 26.48
C LEU A 59 -0.01 12.45 25.43
N HIS A 60 0.95 12.64 24.52
CA HIS A 60 1.16 11.75 23.37
C HIS A 60 2.47 10.97 23.40
N GLU A 61 3.26 11.13 24.46
CA GLU A 61 4.57 10.52 24.64
C GLU A 61 4.55 9.01 24.44
N GLU A 62 3.63 8.33 25.11
CA GLU A 62 3.56 6.88 25.02
C GLU A 62 3.04 6.37 23.67
N ARG A 63 2.13 7.09 23.04
CA ARG A 63 1.49 6.64 21.79
C ARG A 63 2.43 6.82 20.60
N GLU A 64 3.02 8.01 20.44
CA GLU A 64 3.85 8.30 19.26
C GLU A 64 5.13 7.45 19.21
N THR A 65 5.60 6.98 20.37
CA THR A 65 6.84 6.23 20.53
C THR A 65 6.67 4.71 20.61
N LYS A 66 5.44 4.19 20.45
CA LYS A 66 5.16 2.75 20.50
C LYS A 66 4.46 2.22 19.25
N VAL A 67 3.78 3.07 18.48
CA VAL A 67 2.99 2.64 17.31
C VAL A 67 3.82 2.72 16.02
N PRO A 68 4.03 1.60 15.30
CA PRO A 68 4.80 1.58 14.06
C PRO A 68 4.16 2.43 12.97
N ARG A 69 4.99 3.12 12.18
CA ARG A 69 4.56 4.09 11.16
C ARG A 69 5.19 3.80 9.80
N MET A 70 4.82 2.67 9.18
CA MET A 70 5.19 2.36 7.78
C MET A 70 4.14 1.46 7.10
N GLY A 71 2.85 1.60 7.46
CA GLY A 71 1.78 0.78 6.89
C GLY A 71 1.63 0.92 5.38
N GLY A 72 2.07 2.06 4.81
CA GLY A 72 2.08 2.28 3.37
C GLY A 72 2.82 1.21 2.57
N ILE A 73 3.79 0.50 3.17
CA ILE A 73 4.50 -0.63 2.55
C ILE A 73 3.54 -1.69 2.02
N LEU A 74 2.45 -1.99 2.74
CA LEU A 74 1.46 -2.96 2.26
C LEU A 74 0.70 -2.43 1.06
N ILE A 75 0.42 -1.13 1.01
CA ILE A 75 -0.36 -0.53 -0.08
C ILE A 75 0.41 -0.65 -1.39
N TRP A 76 1.62 -0.10 -1.45
CA TRP A 76 2.40 -0.14 -2.69
C TRP A 76 3.02 -1.51 -2.95
N GLY A 77 3.44 -2.24 -1.91
CA GLY A 77 4.02 -3.57 -2.05
C GLY A 77 3.03 -4.58 -2.63
N VAL A 78 1.79 -4.62 -2.12
CA VAL A 78 0.74 -5.50 -2.66
C VAL A 78 0.30 -5.06 -4.05
N LEU A 79 0.19 -3.75 -4.29
CA LEU A 79 -0.13 -3.20 -5.61
C LEU A 79 0.88 -3.66 -6.67
N LEU A 80 2.18 -3.43 -6.42
CA LEU A 80 3.25 -3.83 -7.34
C LEU A 80 3.27 -5.35 -7.53
N PHE A 81 3.18 -6.11 -6.43
CA PHE A 81 3.12 -7.56 -6.49
C PHE A 81 2.00 -8.05 -7.42
N LEU A 82 0.77 -7.55 -7.26
CA LEU A 82 -0.36 -7.97 -8.09
C LEU A 82 -0.24 -7.51 -9.54
N ILE A 83 0.27 -6.30 -9.79
CA ILE A 83 0.50 -5.80 -11.15
C ILE A 83 1.46 -6.73 -11.91
N TYR A 84 2.60 -7.05 -11.30
CA TYR A 84 3.59 -7.92 -11.93
C TYR A 84 3.12 -9.37 -12.00
N LEU A 85 2.45 -9.89 -10.96
CA LEU A 85 1.89 -11.24 -10.98
C LEU A 85 0.91 -11.42 -12.13
N VAL A 86 -0.07 -10.52 -12.28
CA VAL A 86 -1.05 -10.59 -13.37
C VAL A 86 -0.40 -10.35 -14.73
N TYR A 87 0.60 -9.46 -14.79
CA TYR A 87 1.39 -9.26 -16.01
C TYR A 87 2.07 -10.55 -16.45
N PHE A 88 2.81 -11.24 -15.57
CA PHE A 88 3.46 -12.51 -15.90
C PHE A 88 2.45 -13.59 -16.27
N LEU A 89 1.33 -13.69 -15.56
CA LEU A 89 0.25 -14.62 -15.93
C LEU A 89 -0.35 -14.30 -17.30
N SER A 90 -0.38 -13.03 -17.71
CA SER A 90 -0.88 -12.65 -19.03
C SER A 90 0.00 -13.11 -20.18
N LEU A 91 1.30 -13.36 -19.92
CA LEU A 91 2.23 -13.89 -20.93
C LEU A 91 1.90 -15.33 -21.34
N THR A 92 1.09 -16.05 -20.54
CA THR A 92 0.61 -17.41 -20.89
C THR A 92 -0.37 -17.42 -22.07
N GLY A 93 -0.82 -16.26 -22.54
CA GLY A 93 -1.75 -16.14 -23.67
C GLY A 93 -3.22 -16.39 -23.32
N SER A 94 -3.54 -16.70 -22.06
CA SER A 94 -4.94 -16.87 -21.63
C SER A 94 -5.73 -15.56 -21.78
N PRO A 95 -6.87 -15.55 -22.52
CA PRO A 95 -7.68 -14.34 -22.71
C PRO A 95 -8.14 -13.71 -21.40
N PHE A 96 -8.35 -14.52 -20.36
CA PHE A 96 -8.73 -14.07 -19.02
C PHE A 96 -7.61 -13.23 -18.37
N PHE A 97 -6.38 -13.75 -18.31
CA PHE A 97 -5.27 -13.03 -17.70
C PHE A 97 -4.84 -11.81 -18.51
N VAL A 98 -4.93 -11.87 -19.85
CA VAL A 98 -4.73 -10.70 -20.72
C VAL A 98 -5.74 -9.60 -20.39
N LYS A 99 -7.02 -9.95 -20.16
CA LYS A 99 -8.04 -8.98 -19.75
C LYS A 99 -7.74 -8.38 -18.38
N LEU A 100 -7.26 -9.18 -17.42
CA LEU A 100 -6.93 -8.71 -16.07
C LEU A 100 -5.65 -7.85 -16.01
N ASN A 101 -4.73 -7.97 -16.96
CA ASN A 101 -3.49 -7.21 -17.00
C ASN A 101 -3.77 -5.68 -17.03
N PHE A 102 -3.28 -4.95 -16.03
CA PHE A 102 -3.40 -3.49 -15.94
C PHE A 102 -2.35 -2.75 -16.77
N LEU A 103 -1.15 -3.33 -16.98
CA LEU A 103 -0.08 -2.71 -17.76
C LEU A 103 -0.40 -2.60 -19.25
N SER A 104 -1.43 -3.31 -19.72
CA SER A 104 -1.98 -3.15 -21.07
C SER A 104 -2.55 -1.75 -21.33
N ARG A 105 -2.87 -0.99 -20.27
CA ARG A 105 -3.34 0.39 -20.37
C ARG A 105 -2.19 1.37 -20.29
N SER A 106 -2.07 2.23 -21.30
CA SER A 106 -1.05 3.28 -21.35
C SER A 106 -1.09 4.21 -20.13
N GLN A 107 -2.27 4.47 -19.56
CA GLN A 107 -2.39 5.36 -18.40
C GLN A 107 -1.79 4.78 -17.12
N THR A 108 -1.65 3.45 -16.99
CA THR A 108 -1.14 2.81 -15.76
C THR A 108 0.36 3.07 -15.56
N TRP A 109 1.08 3.38 -16.63
CA TRP A 109 2.51 3.67 -16.58
C TRP A 109 2.85 4.96 -15.84
N LEU A 110 2.00 5.99 -15.93
CA LEU A 110 2.26 7.27 -15.27
C LEU A 110 2.24 7.14 -13.73
N PRO A 111 1.19 6.57 -13.09
CA PRO A 111 1.20 6.31 -11.66
C PRO A 111 2.35 5.39 -11.21
N LEU A 112 2.68 4.36 -11.99
CA LEU A 112 3.77 3.45 -11.67
C LEU A 112 5.13 4.14 -11.68
N PHE A 113 5.38 4.97 -12.70
CA PHE A 113 6.60 5.76 -12.76
C PHE A 113 6.71 6.70 -11.54
N THR A 114 5.63 7.42 -11.21
CA THR A 114 5.64 8.32 -10.05
C THR A 114 5.86 7.58 -8.73
N LEU A 115 5.34 6.36 -8.58
CA LEU A 115 5.52 5.56 -7.38
C LEU A 115 6.98 5.12 -7.19
N VAL A 116 7.73 4.95 -8.28
CA VAL A 116 9.14 4.52 -8.24
C VAL A 116 10.10 5.72 -8.14
N ALA A 117 9.74 6.86 -8.75
CA ALA A 117 10.62 8.02 -8.86
C ALA A 117 10.50 9.03 -7.70
N ALA A 118 9.39 9.04 -6.96
CA ALA A 118 9.13 9.96 -5.84
C ALA A 118 9.70 9.41 -4.51
#